data_AF-A0A9D7JWT3-F1
#
_entry.id   AF-A0A9D7JWT3-F1
#
_cell.length_a   1.000
_cell.length_b   1.000
_cell.length_c   1.000
_cell.angle_alpha   90.00
_cell.angle_beta   90.00
_cell.angle_gamma   90.00
#
_symmetry.space_group_name_H-M   'P 1'
#
loop_
_entity.id
_entity.type
_entity.pdbx_description
1 polymer ?
#
loop_
_entity_poly.entity_id
_entity_poly.type
_entity_poly.pdbx_seq_one_letter_code
_entity_poly.pdbx_strand_id
1 'polypeptide(L)'
;MQIETIKTLGDLKKSGYKTKHIKDEMRDNLIAALKNKVNIFEGIHGFDDTVIPDLERAILSRHHILLLGLRGQAKTRLARLLVRLLDEYIPVVEGSEINDDPLMPLSPHAKERIKVLGDETLIEWLHRDERYVEKLATPDVSVADIIGDVDPIKAATLKLPYADERVIHYGMIPRANRSIFVINELPDLQPRIQVSLFNILQEGDLQIRGFKVRLPLDILFLFTANPEDYTNRGSIITPLKDRIDSQIITHYPLDMETAMKITAQESRVKPEEKNIIVPQMLKVLLEQISFEARTSELVDINSGVSARLGISAYENLVSAVELRMLKNNESSGVARISDFVGVLPAITGKVELVYEGEQLGPYKVAFELLNKAIKTEFLKYFPHPEKLKKNDRDPYGIIKAWFAGEHDLKMAVDATQHEYEDSLAQVSGLERLLAKAAEVADEEKYVYKELVLHGLASFNILNKELHQTRIEFSDLLGDMGIEDLED
;
A
#
# COMPACT_ATOMS: atom_id res chain seq x y z
N MET A 1 -25.21 17.49 18.09
CA MET A 1 -26.56 17.78 17.52
C MET A 1 -27.57 16.92 18.27
N GLN A 2 -28.80 17.36 18.54
CA GLN A 2 -29.79 16.56 19.29
C GLN A 2 -30.53 15.56 18.36
N ILE A 3 -29.80 14.59 17.83
CA ILE A 3 -30.36 13.60 16.87
C ILE A 3 -31.50 12.75 17.47
N GLU A 4 -31.51 12.57 18.80
CA GLU A 4 -32.54 11.81 19.50
C GLU A 4 -33.89 12.54 19.59
N THR A 5 -33.88 13.88 19.52
CA THR A 5 -35.09 14.71 19.70
C THR A 5 -35.66 15.20 18.38
N ILE A 6 -34.84 15.32 17.34
CA ILE A 6 -35.26 15.75 16.00
C ILE A 6 -35.64 14.51 15.18
N LYS A 7 -36.94 14.19 15.11
CA LYS A 7 -37.47 12.99 14.44
C LYS A 7 -38.35 13.29 13.24
N THR A 8 -38.73 14.54 13.05
CA THR A 8 -39.63 14.95 11.97
C THR A 8 -39.06 16.08 11.15
N LEU A 9 -39.59 16.26 9.93
CA LEU A 9 -39.29 17.42 9.08
C LEU A 9 -39.61 18.75 9.78
N GLY A 10 -40.70 18.81 10.56
CA GLY A 10 -41.05 19.98 11.35
C GLY A 10 -40.01 20.32 12.41
N ASP A 11 -39.51 19.31 13.13
CA ASP A 11 -38.44 19.50 14.11
C ASP A 11 -37.13 19.94 13.45
N LEU A 12 -36.81 19.35 12.28
CA LEU A 12 -35.63 19.69 11.51
C LEU A 12 -35.65 21.16 11.08
N LYS A 13 -36.78 21.64 10.56
CA LYS A 13 -36.97 23.05 10.20
C LYS A 13 -36.84 23.98 11.43
N LYS A 14 -37.45 23.62 12.56
CA LYS A 14 -37.36 24.39 13.82
C LYS A 14 -35.93 24.47 14.37
N SER A 15 -35.13 23.42 14.17
CA SER A 15 -33.72 23.40 14.56
C SER A 15 -32.84 24.38 13.76
N GLY A 16 -33.34 24.90 12.64
CA GLY A 16 -32.59 25.77 11.74
C GLY A 16 -31.58 25.03 10.87
N TYR A 17 -31.72 23.70 10.72
CA TYR A 17 -30.87 22.90 9.85
C TYR A 17 -30.90 23.42 8.41
N LYS A 18 -29.73 23.41 7.77
CA LYS A 18 -29.57 23.78 6.37
C LYS A 18 -28.84 22.66 5.64
N THR A 19 -29.43 22.21 4.55
CA THR A 19 -28.78 21.28 3.62
C THR A 19 -27.48 21.88 3.09
N LYS A 20 -26.44 21.06 3.07
CA LYS A 20 -25.18 21.34 2.39
C LYS A 20 -24.96 20.26 1.35
N HIS A 21 -24.39 20.66 0.22
CA HIS A 21 -23.85 19.71 -0.74
C HIS A 21 -22.59 19.06 -0.19
N ILE A 22 -22.37 17.78 -0.49
CA ILE A 22 -21.25 17.00 0.05
C ILE A 22 -19.89 17.66 -0.22
N LYS A 23 -19.73 18.27 -1.40
CA LYS A 23 -18.49 18.97 -1.76
C LYS A 23 -18.26 20.24 -0.92
N ASP A 24 -19.33 20.95 -0.56
CA ASP A 24 -19.25 22.11 0.34
C ASP A 24 -19.00 21.69 1.79
N GLU A 25 -19.67 20.64 2.24
CA GLU A 25 -19.48 20.02 3.54
C GLU A 25 -18.02 19.59 3.75
N MET A 26 -17.46 18.79 2.83
CA MET A 26 -16.07 18.34 2.90
C MET A 26 -15.09 19.50 2.87
N ARG A 27 -15.37 20.54 2.06
CA ARG A 27 -14.55 21.75 2.01
C ARG A 27 -14.56 22.50 3.35
N ASP A 28 -15.73 22.74 3.93
CA ASP A 28 -15.87 23.44 5.21
C ASP A 28 -15.14 22.70 6.33
N ASN A 29 -15.32 21.38 6.39
CA ASN A 29 -14.70 20.53 7.39
C ASN A 29 -13.18 20.42 7.20
N LEU A 30 -12.69 20.40 5.96
CA LEU A 30 -11.26 20.47 5.68
C LEU A 30 -10.67 21.81 6.14
N ILE A 31 -11.34 22.94 5.84
CA ILE A 31 -10.89 24.26 6.30
C ILE A 31 -10.83 24.32 7.83
N ALA A 32 -11.82 23.75 8.52
CA ALA A 32 -11.84 23.67 9.97
C ALA A 32 -10.68 22.81 10.50
N ALA A 33 -10.45 21.63 9.91
CA ALA A 33 -9.35 20.74 10.28
C ALA A 33 -7.98 21.43 10.10
N LEU A 34 -7.76 22.09 8.97
CA LEU A 34 -6.52 22.83 8.67
C LEU A 34 -6.27 23.98 9.66
N LYS A 35 -7.29 24.79 9.95
CA LYS A 35 -7.17 25.88 10.94
C LYS A 35 -6.84 25.38 12.34
N ASN A 36 -7.37 24.21 12.69
CA ASN A 36 -7.17 23.57 14.00
C ASN A 36 -5.96 22.63 14.03
N LYS A 37 -5.21 22.50 12.92
CA LYS A 37 -4.05 21.59 12.78
C LYS A 37 -4.39 20.12 13.10
N VAL A 38 -5.59 19.68 12.72
CA VAL A 38 -6.02 18.29 12.86
C VAL A 38 -5.57 17.50 11.64
N ASN A 39 -4.78 16.44 11.84
CA ASN A 39 -4.36 15.54 10.77
C ASN A 39 -5.48 14.54 10.44
N ILE A 40 -6.18 14.75 9.33
CA ILE A 40 -7.23 13.85 8.86
C ILE A 40 -6.69 12.57 8.20
N PHE A 41 -5.45 12.61 7.69
CA PHE A 41 -4.81 11.53 6.95
C PHE A 41 -3.89 10.66 7.83
N GLU A 42 -4.18 10.58 9.13
CA GLU A 42 -3.40 9.80 10.08
C GLU A 42 -3.12 8.35 9.60
N GLY A 43 -1.86 7.93 9.72
CA GLY A 43 -1.37 6.61 9.28
C GLY A 43 -1.04 6.51 7.79
N ILE A 44 -1.16 7.61 7.03
CA ILE A 44 -0.50 7.79 5.74
C ILE A 44 0.88 8.39 5.99
N HIS A 45 1.92 7.83 5.37
CA HIS A 45 3.30 8.27 5.54
C HIS A 45 3.90 8.64 4.18
N GLY A 46 4.69 9.73 4.14
CA GLY A 46 5.48 10.12 2.97
C GLY A 46 4.71 10.87 1.88
N PHE A 47 3.48 11.28 2.15
CA PHE A 47 2.62 12.03 1.23
C PHE A 47 2.41 13.49 1.64
N ASP A 48 2.98 13.90 2.78
CA ASP A 48 2.75 15.21 3.42
C ASP A 48 3.11 16.39 2.51
N ASP A 49 4.15 16.26 1.69
CA ASP A 49 4.63 17.32 0.79
C ASP A 49 4.25 17.10 -0.69
N THR A 50 3.52 16.02 -1.00
CA THR A 50 3.23 15.61 -2.39
C THR A 50 1.74 15.36 -2.61
N VAL A 51 1.24 14.19 -2.23
CA VAL A 51 -0.13 13.72 -2.55
C VAL A 51 -1.17 14.41 -1.67
N ILE A 52 -0.89 14.61 -0.38
CA ILE A 52 -1.84 15.23 0.56
C ILE A 52 -2.16 16.68 0.15
N PRO A 53 -1.17 17.56 -0.13
CA PRO A 53 -1.46 18.92 -0.59
C PRO A 53 -2.28 18.99 -1.89
N ASP A 54 -2.05 18.06 -2.82
CA ASP A 54 -2.86 17.95 -4.05
C ASP A 54 -4.31 17.56 -3.75
N LEU A 55 -4.49 16.61 -2.82
CA LEU A 55 -5.79 16.13 -2.40
C LEU A 55 -6.58 17.24 -1.67
N GLU A 56 -5.91 17.97 -0.78
CA GLU A 56 -6.48 19.13 -0.10
C GLU A 56 -6.91 20.20 -1.10
N ARG A 57 -6.05 20.54 -2.08
CA ARG A 57 -6.40 21.50 -3.14
C ARG A 57 -7.60 21.03 -3.96
N ALA A 58 -7.69 19.73 -4.28
CA ALA A 58 -8.82 19.17 -5.01
C ALA A 58 -10.14 19.31 -4.22
N ILE A 59 -10.13 18.97 -2.93
CA ILE A 59 -11.29 19.10 -2.04
C ILE A 59 -11.69 20.57 -1.90
N LEU A 60 -10.71 21.46 -1.70
CA LEU A 60 -10.95 22.90 -1.64
C LEU A 60 -11.58 23.41 -2.95
N SER A 61 -11.22 22.83 -4.09
CA SER A 61 -11.75 23.19 -5.41
C SER A 61 -13.08 22.50 -5.74
N ARG A 62 -13.60 21.64 -4.86
CA ARG A 62 -14.84 20.84 -5.05
C ARG A 62 -14.75 19.88 -6.24
N HIS A 63 -13.54 19.41 -6.52
CA HIS A 63 -13.25 18.56 -7.66
C HIS A 63 -13.66 17.11 -7.42
N HIS A 64 -14.02 16.43 -8.51
CA HIS A 64 -13.91 14.98 -8.57
C HIS A 64 -12.43 14.59 -8.70
N ILE A 65 -12.05 13.46 -8.10
CA ILE A 65 -10.64 13.11 -7.92
C ILE A 65 -10.32 11.79 -8.61
N LEU A 66 -9.22 11.73 -9.35
CA LEU A 66 -8.60 10.50 -9.85
C LEU A 66 -7.24 10.32 -9.19
N LEU A 67 -7.11 9.30 -8.35
CA LEU A 67 -5.83 8.86 -7.79
C LEU A 67 -5.16 7.89 -8.77
N LEU A 68 -4.04 8.31 -9.36
CA LEU A 68 -3.24 7.51 -10.25
C LEU A 68 -1.99 6.99 -9.55
N GLY A 69 -1.73 5.70 -9.71
CA GLY A 69 -0.48 5.11 -9.27
C GLY A 69 -0.55 3.60 -9.23
N LEU A 70 0.58 2.98 -8.94
CA LEU A 70 0.69 1.53 -8.93
C LEU A 70 -0.05 0.92 -7.74
N ARG A 71 -0.16 -0.41 -7.74
CA ARG A 71 -0.82 -1.15 -6.66
C ARG A 71 -0.05 -0.99 -5.35
N GLY A 72 -0.79 -0.79 -4.25
CA GLY A 72 -0.20 -0.65 -2.91
C GLY A 72 0.32 0.75 -2.55
N GLN A 73 0.11 1.78 -3.38
CA GLN A 73 0.45 3.19 -3.07
C GLN A 73 -0.64 3.91 -2.25
N ALA A 74 -1.28 3.22 -1.31
CA ALA A 74 -2.28 3.75 -0.37
C ALA A 74 -3.54 4.45 -0.95
N LYS A 75 -3.80 4.40 -2.28
CA LYS A 75 -4.95 5.05 -2.95
C LYS A 75 -6.31 4.80 -2.25
N THR A 76 -6.65 3.53 -2.01
CA THR A 76 -7.92 3.16 -1.36
C THR A 76 -7.95 3.58 0.11
N ARG A 77 -6.81 3.60 0.80
CA ARG A 77 -6.73 4.06 2.20
C ARG A 77 -6.98 5.57 2.29
N LEU A 78 -6.40 6.35 1.38
CA LEU A 78 -6.69 7.79 1.25
C LEU A 78 -8.18 8.03 1.04
N ALA A 79 -8.81 7.30 0.12
CA ALA A 79 -10.23 7.44 -0.17
C ALA A 79 -11.12 7.20 1.07
N ARG A 80 -10.81 6.16 1.86
CA ARG A 80 -11.55 5.85 3.10
C ARG A 80 -11.37 6.92 4.19
N LEU A 81 -10.20 7.56 4.25
CA LEU A 81 -9.94 8.62 5.24
C LEU A 81 -10.75 9.90 4.95
N LEU A 82 -11.18 10.12 3.71
CA LEU A 82 -12.01 11.28 3.34
C LEU A 82 -13.37 11.29 4.05
N VAL A 83 -13.86 10.15 4.53
CA VAL A 83 -15.09 10.06 5.34
C VAL A 83 -15.00 10.92 6.61
N ARG A 84 -13.78 11.12 7.13
CA ARG A 84 -13.54 11.98 8.31
C ARG A 84 -13.85 13.46 8.06
N LEU A 85 -13.97 13.87 6.79
CA LEU A 85 -14.39 15.21 6.38
C LEU A 85 -15.90 15.36 6.23
N LEU A 86 -16.67 14.30 6.43
CA LEU A 86 -18.12 14.36 6.46
C LEU A 86 -18.62 14.71 7.87
N ASP A 87 -19.70 15.48 7.92
CA ASP A 87 -20.52 15.70 9.10
C ASP A 87 -20.96 14.35 9.65
N GLU A 88 -20.86 14.20 10.97
CA GLU A 88 -21.08 12.92 11.67
C GLU A 88 -22.45 12.31 11.33
N TYR A 89 -23.49 13.13 11.20
CA TYR A 89 -24.83 12.70 10.83
C TYR A 89 -25.49 13.68 9.87
N ILE A 90 -26.27 13.15 8.93
CA ILE A 90 -27.18 13.93 8.07
C ILE A 90 -28.61 13.39 8.18
N PRO A 91 -29.64 14.25 8.07
CA PRO A 91 -31.02 13.81 8.05
C PRO A 91 -31.38 13.24 6.68
N VAL A 92 -32.13 12.14 6.66
CA VAL A 92 -32.71 11.52 5.46
C VAL A 92 -34.20 11.23 5.70
N VAL A 93 -35.01 11.25 4.64
CA VAL A 93 -36.42 10.84 4.76
C VAL A 93 -36.49 9.35 5.07
N GLU A 94 -37.24 8.98 6.11
CA GLU A 94 -37.41 7.59 6.54
C GLU A 94 -37.90 6.71 5.37
N GLY A 95 -37.19 5.60 5.13
CA GLY A 95 -37.52 4.66 4.06
C GLY A 95 -37.13 5.11 2.64
N SER A 96 -36.37 6.20 2.50
CA SER A 96 -35.78 6.58 1.21
C SER A 96 -34.73 5.56 0.76
N GLU A 97 -34.82 5.12 -0.50
CA GLU A 97 -33.80 4.26 -1.12
C GLU A 97 -32.54 5.03 -1.57
N ILE A 98 -32.60 6.36 -1.64
CA ILE A 98 -31.55 7.22 -2.21
C ILE A 98 -31.13 8.35 -1.26
N ASN A 99 -31.24 8.13 0.05
CA ASN A 99 -30.84 9.09 1.10
C ASN A 99 -31.42 10.50 0.87
N ASP A 100 -32.70 10.58 0.52
CA ASP A 100 -33.37 11.83 0.19
C ASP A 100 -33.22 12.86 1.31
N ASP A 101 -32.80 14.06 0.95
CA ASP A 101 -32.79 15.18 1.88
C ASP A 101 -34.24 15.61 2.18
N PRO A 102 -34.66 15.68 3.47
CA PRO A 102 -36.01 16.11 3.83
C PRO A 102 -36.38 17.54 3.39
N LEU A 103 -35.39 18.41 3.17
CA LEU A 103 -35.55 19.77 2.68
C LEU A 103 -35.41 19.88 1.15
N MET A 104 -34.76 18.92 0.50
CA MET A 104 -34.56 18.87 -0.95
C MET A 104 -34.81 17.46 -1.51
N PRO A 105 -36.05 16.93 -1.43
CA PRO A 105 -36.33 15.55 -1.81
C PRO A 105 -36.23 15.34 -3.33
N LEU A 106 -35.62 14.22 -3.74
CA LEU A 106 -35.43 13.85 -5.14
C LEU A 106 -36.42 12.76 -5.58
N SER A 107 -36.55 11.69 -4.79
CA SER A 107 -37.34 10.53 -5.16
C SER A 107 -38.86 10.81 -5.11
N PRO A 108 -39.65 10.10 -5.93
CA PRO A 108 -41.11 10.13 -5.82
C PRO A 108 -41.61 9.74 -4.42
N HIS A 109 -40.94 8.78 -3.77
CA HIS A 109 -41.25 8.36 -2.41
C HIS A 109 -41.19 9.53 -1.44
N ALA A 110 -40.04 10.21 -1.36
CA ALA A 110 -39.83 11.31 -0.41
C ALA A 110 -40.76 12.49 -0.71
N LYS A 111 -40.91 12.85 -2.00
CA LYS A 111 -41.81 13.92 -2.44
C LYS A 111 -43.26 13.67 -2.03
N GLU A 112 -43.77 12.45 -2.23
CA GLU A 112 -45.15 12.12 -1.88
C GLU A 112 -45.34 12.06 -0.36
N ARG A 113 -44.39 11.47 0.40
CA ARG A 113 -44.47 11.46 1.88
C ARG A 113 -44.52 12.87 2.45
N ILE A 114 -43.64 13.76 1.98
CA ILE A 114 -43.61 15.16 2.44
C ILE A 114 -44.88 15.89 2.05
N LYS A 115 -45.43 15.62 0.87
CA LYS A 115 -46.70 16.21 0.43
C LYS A 115 -47.88 15.77 1.30
N VAL A 116 -47.91 14.50 1.73
CA VAL A 116 -49.01 13.93 2.53
C VAL A 116 -48.90 14.29 4.01
N LEU A 117 -47.72 14.12 4.61
CA LEU A 117 -47.50 14.27 6.05
C LEU A 117 -46.97 15.66 6.45
N GLY A 118 -46.46 16.43 5.50
CA GLY A 118 -45.93 17.77 5.76
C GLY A 118 -44.84 17.73 6.84
N ASP A 119 -45.00 18.55 7.88
CA ASP A 119 -44.05 18.64 8.99
C ASP A 119 -43.99 17.36 9.85
N GLU A 120 -45.00 16.47 9.78
CA GLU A 120 -44.99 15.19 10.50
C GLU A 120 -44.17 14.10 9.77
N THR A 121 -43.59 14.41 8.60
CA THR A 121 -42.75 13.46 7.87
C THR A 121 -41.58 12.99 8.73
N LEU A 122 -41.52 11.69 9.02
CA LEU A 122 -40.44 11.07 9.78
C LEU A 122 -39.10 11.16 9.03
N ILE A 123 -38.04 11.42 9.79
CA ILE A 123 -36.66 11.42 9.30
C ILE A 123 -35.82 10.41 10.09
N GLU A 124 -34.75 9.95 9.46
CA GLU A 124 -33.69 9.14 10.06
C GLU A 124 -32.36 9.88 9.96
N TRP A 125 -31.38 9.52 10.80
CA TRP A 125 -30.05 10.12 10.81
C TRP A 125 -29.05 9.12 10.24
N LEU A 126 -28.50 9.43 9.08
CA LEU A 126 -27.48 8.61 8.41
C LEU A 126 -26.09 9.00 8.93
N HIS A 127 -25.35 8.05 9.49
CA HIS A 127 -24.00 8.30 10.00
C HIS A 127 -22.98 8.42 8.85
N ARG A 128 -21.92 9.21 9.04
CA ARG A 128 -20.86 9.39 8.01
C ARG A 128 -20.23 8.09 7.52
N ASP A 129 -20.10 7.09 8.38
CA ASP A 129 -19.48 5.81 8.00
C ASP A 129 -20.33 5.03 6.99
N GLU A 130 -21.63 5.33 6.91
CA GLU A 130 -22.56 4.76 5.91
C GLU A 130 -22.56 5.57 4.60
N ARG A 131 -21.89 6.73 4.58
CA ARG A 131 -21.78 7.64 3.42
C ARG A 131 -20.52 7.41 2.60
N TYR A 132 -19.99 6.19 2.64
CA TYR A 132 -18.87 5.73 1.83
C TYR A 132 -19.28 4.47 1.06
N VAL A 133 -19.31 4.59 -0.26
CA VAL A 133 -19.65 3.47 -1.14
C VAL A 133 -18.47 3.20 -2.05
N GLU A 134 -18.00 1.96 -2.07
CA GLU A 134 -16.83 1.53 -2.84
C GLU A 134 -17.21 0.40 -3.78
N LYS A 135 -16.88 0.55 -5.07
CA LYS A 135 -17.06 -0.49 -6.09
C LYS A 135 -15.73 -0.76 -6.79
N LEU A 136 -15.29 -2.02 -6.74
CA LEU A 136 -14.23 -2.49 -7.64
C LEU A 136 -14.79 -2.61 -9.06
N ALA A 137 -14.13 -1.98 -10.02
CA ALA A 137 -14.43 -2.16 -11.42
C ALA A 137 -14.09 -3.59 -11.82
N THR A 138 -15.10 -4.31 -12.30
CA THR A 138 -14.94 -5.65 -12.84
C THR A 138 -15.73 -5.75 -14.14
N PRO A 139 -15.27 -6.56 -15.13
CA PRO A 139 -15.92 -6.62 -16.44
C PRO A 139 -17.35 -7.17 -16.40
N ASP A 140 -17.76 -7.87 -15.35
CA ASP A 140 -19.09 -8.46 -15.19
C ASP A 140 -20.16 -7.46 -14.72
N VAL A 141 -19.77 -6.29 -14.24
CA VAL A 141 -20.71 -5.26 -13.77
C VAL A 141 -21.60 -4.77 -14.92
N SER A 142 -22.89 -4.62 -14.65
CA SER A 142 -23.85 -4.07 -15.60
C SER A 142 -24.13 -2.59 -15.35
N VAL A 143 -24.66 -1.90 -16.37
CA VAL A 143 -25.16 -0.53 -16.22
C VAL A 143 -26.30 -0.46 -15.20
N ALA A 144 -27.14 -1.51 -15.13
CA ALA A 144 -28.24 -1.61 -14.19
C ALA A 144 -27.75 -1.66 -12.73
N ASP A 145 -26.63 -2.33 -12.44
CA ASP A 145 -26.07 -2.40 -11.08
C ASP A 145 -25.59 -1.02 -10.60
N ILE A 146 -25.06 -0.21 -11.52
CA ILE A 146 -24.47 1.11 -11.19
C ILE A 146 -25.54 2.21 -11.15
N ILE A 147 -26.43 2.23 -12.14
CA ILE A 147 -27.39 3.31 -12.36
C ILE A 147 -28.79 2.93 -11.87
N GLY A 148 -29.20 1.70 -12.16
CA GLY A 148 -30.57 1.23 -11.97
C GLY A 148 -31.24 0.86 -13.29
N ASP A 149 -32.36 0.15 -13.18
CA ASP A 149 -33.20 -0.25 -14.31
C ASP A 149 -34.66 -0.35 -13.87
N VAL A 150 -35.54 -0.62 -14.84
CA VAL A 150 -36.94 -0.96 -14.60
C VAL A 150 -37.02 -2.36 -13.98
N ASP A 151 -37.73 -2.52 -12.85
CA ASP A 151 -37.96 -3.83 -12.23
C ASP A 151 -39.32 -4.42 -12.65
N PRO A 152 -39.36 -5.45 -13.52
CA PRO A 152 -40.62 -6.03 -13.97
C PRO A 152 -41.42 -6.73 -12.87
N ILE A 153 -40.74 -7.25 -11.85
CA ILE A 153 -41.38 -7.91 -10.71
C ILE A 153 -42.09 -6.86 -9.88
N LYS A 154 -41.42 -5.76 -9.56
CA LYS A 154 -42.02 -4.60 -8.86
C LYS A 154 -43.21 -4.03 -9.63
N ALA A 155 -43.10 -3.90 -10.96
CA ALA A 155 -44.19 -3.46 -11.84
C ALA A 155 -45.43 -4.36 -11.72
N ALA A 156 -45.22 -5.67 -11.81
CA ALA A 156 -46.31 -6.66 -11.77
C ALA A 156 -46.98 -6.71 -10.40
N THR A 157 -46.19 -6.74 -9.32
CA THR A 157 -46.71 -6.79 -7.93
C THR A 157 -47.52 -5.55 -7.58
N LEU A 158 -47.04 -4.36 -7.97
CA LEU A 158 -47.74 -3.10 -7.70
C LEU A 158 -48.81 -2.75 -8.74
N LYS A 159 -48.96 -3.58 -9.80
CA LYS A 159 -49.85 -3.35 -10.94
C LYS A 159 -49.65 -1.97 -11.58
N LEU A 160 -48.39 -1.55 -11.69
CA LEU A 160 -48.02 -0.25 -12.26
C LEU A 160 -47.53 -0.42 -13.71
N PRO A 161 -47.76 0.58 -14.57
CA PRO A 161 -47.17 0.57 -15.91
C PRO A 161 -45.65 0.72 -15.82
N TYR A 162 -44.92 0.16 -16.80
CA TYR A 162 -43.46 0.28 -16.88
C TYR A 162 -42.94 1.73 -16.98
N ALA A 163 -43.82 2.69 -17.29
CA ALA A 163 -43.49 4.12 -17.32
C ALA A 163 -43.66 4.82 -15.96
N ASP A 164 -44.16 4.12 -14.93
CA ASP A 164 -44.28 4.66 -13.57
C ASP A 164 -42.94 4.60 -12.83
N GLU A 165 -42.48 5.75 -12.35
CA GLU A 165 -41.17 5.89 -11.70
C GLU A 165 -41.02 5.01 -10.45
N ARG A 166 -42.12 4.59 -9.82
CA ARG A 166 -42.09 3.68 -8.65
C ARG A 166 -41.57 2.28 -9.00
N VAL A 167 -41.56 1.94 -10.28
CA VAL A 167 -41.03 0.66 -10.80
C VAL A 167 -39.50 0.67 -10.91
N ILE A 168 -38.87 1.84 -10.77
CA ILE A 168 -37.41 1.96 -10.82
C ILE A 168 -36.79 1.16 -9.66
N HIS A 169 -35.78 0.37 -9.99
CA HIS A 169 -34.82 -0.19 -9.06
C HIS A 169 -33.53 0.63 -9.15
N TYR A 170 -33.19 1.35 -8.08
CA TYR A 170 -31.99 2.17 -8.05
C TYR A 170 -30.72 1.34 -7.91
N GLY A 171 -29.73 1.62 -8.77
CA GLY A 171 -28.39 1.06 -8.67
C GLY A 171 -27.56 1.71 -7.57
N MET A 172 -26.27 1.40 -7.54
CA MET A 172 -25.34 1.86 -6.49
C MET A 172 -25.16 3.39 -6.43
N ILE A 173 -25.09 4.07 -7.59
CA ILE A 173 -24.84 5.52 -7.63
C ILE A 173 -26.01 6.32 -7.04
N PRO A 174 -27.29 6.13 -7.43
CA PRO A 174 -28.39 6.84 -6.78
C PRO A 174 -28.47 6.56 -5.28
N ARG A 175 -28.18 5.34 -4.84
CA ARG A 175 -28.15 4.98 -3.40
C ARG A 175 -27.02 5.68 -2.65
N ALA A 176 -25.97 6.08 -3.34
CA ALA A 176 -24.85 6.84 -2.80
C ALA A 176 -25.06 8.36 -2.87
N ASN A 177 -26.29 8.84 -3.07
CA ASN A 177 -26.59 10.26 -2.96
C ASN A 177 -26.12 10.82 -1.60
N ARG A 178 -25.57 12.03 -1.62
CA ARG A 178 -24.96 12.73 -0.47
C ARG A 178 -23.81 11.95 0.17
N SER A 179 -23.12 11.12 -0.61
CA SER A 179 -22.03 10.23 -0.17
C SER A 179 -20.79 10.30 -1.07
N ILE A 180 -19.68 9.75 -0.58
CA ILE A 180 -18.46 9.56 -1.38
C ILE A 180 -18.62 8.25 -2.15
N PHE A 181 -18.49 8.30 -3.47
CA PHE A 181 -18.55 7.13 -4.34
C PHE A 181 -17.19 6.83 -4.95
N VAL A 182 -16.60 5.71 -4.54
CA VAL A 182 -15.26 5.27 -4.97
C VAL A 182 -15.37 4.19 -6.03
N ILE A 183 -14.72 4.39 -7.18
CA ILE A 183 -14.54 3.35 -8.19
C ILE A 183 -13.06 2.97 -8.24
N ASN A 184 -12.75 1.74 -7.87
CA ASN A 184 -11.38 1.23 -7.95
C ASN A 184 -11.09 0.58 -9.31
N GLU A 185 -9.87 0.77 -9.80
CA GLU A 185 -9.38 0.22 -11.06
C GLU A 185 -10.28 0.60 -12.25
N LEU A 186 -10.61 1.90 -12.37
CA LEU A 186 -11.47 2.45 -13.42
C LEU A 186 -11.21 1.91 -14.86
N PRO A 187 -9.96 1.67 -15.30
CA PRO A 187 -9.67 1.04 -16.60
C PRO A 187 -10.33 -0.32 -16.84
N ASP A 188 -10.58 -1.11 -15.79
CA ASP A 188 -11.22 -2.44 -15.88
C ASP A 188 -12.74 -2.34 -16.11
N LEU A 189 -13.30 -1.13 -16.04
CA LEU A 189 -14.72 -0.89 -16.25
C LEU A 189 -15.05 -0.83 -17.75
N GLN A 190 -16.12 -1.53 -18.16
CA GLN A 190 -16.52 -1.54 -19.57
C GLN A 190 -16.79 -0.10 -20.11
N PRO A 191 -16.39 0.20 -21.37
CA PRO A 191 -16.54 1.54 -21.95
C PRO A 191 -17.97 2.11 -21.88
N ARG A 192 -18.99 1.26 -22.03
CA ARG A 192 -20.40 1.67 -21.93
C ARG A 192 -20.76 2.27 -20.57
N ILE A 193 -20.18 1.75 -19.48
CA ILE A 193 -20.42 2.26 -18.12
C ILE A 193 -19.63 3.55 -17.91
N GLN A 194 -18.41 3.62 -18.44
CA GLN A 194 -17.61 4.86 -18.42
C GLN A 194 -18.32 6.01 -19.14
N VAL A 195 -19.01 5.76 -20.26
CA VAL A 195 -19.85 6.76 -20.94
C VAL A 195 -21.01 7.21 -20.06
N SER A 196 -21.64 6.30 -19.33
CA SER A 196 -22.70 6.69 -18.39
C SER A 196 -22.18 7.52 -17.22
N LEU A 197 -21.00 7.19 -16.67
CA LEU A 197 -20.33 8.00 -15.65
C LEU A 197 -20.01 9.41 -16.18
N PHE A 198 -19.54 9.51 -17.43
CA PHE A 198 -19.27 10.78 -18.08
C PHE A 198 -20.52 11.68 -18.13
N ASN A 199 -21.68 11.12 -18.49
CA ASN A 199 -22.93 11.88 -18.51
C ASN A 199 -23.29 12.40 -17.12
N ILE A 200 -23.12 11.59 -16.07
CA ILE A 200 -23.39 11.99 -14.68
C ILE A 200 -22.47 13.13 -14.25
N LEU A 201 -21.17 13.05 -14.57
CA LEU A 201 -20.20 14.10 -14.24
C LEU A 201 -20.44 15.40 -15.04
N GLN A 202 -20.93 15.30 -16.28
CA GLN A 202 -21.13 16.45 -17.15
C GLN A 202 -22.47 17.17 -16.90
N GLU A 203 -23.57 16.43 -16.84
CA GLU A 203 -24.92 17.01 -16.74
C GLU A 203 -25.36 17.17 -15.29
N GLY A 204 -24.68 16.52 -14.35
CA GLY A 204 -25.02 16.53 -12.93
C GLY A 204 -26.30 15.76 -12.61
N ASP A 205 -26.90 15.09 -13.60
CA ASP A 205 -28.08 14.26 -13.42
C ASP A 205 -27.91 12.84 -13.99
N LEU A 206 -28.64 11.91 -13.40
CA LEU A 206 -28.69 10.51 -13.83
C LEU A 206 -29.98 10.24 -14.58
N GLN A 207 -29.86 9.59 -15.76
CA GLN A 207 -30.98 9.15 -16.57
C GLN A 207 -31.08 7.62 -16.57
N ILE A 208 -32.27 7.11 -16.27
CA ILE A 208 -32.57 5.67 -16.27
C ILE A 208 -33.29 5.31 -17.57
N ARG A 209 -32.85 4.21 -18.19
CA ARG A 209 -33.42 3.74 -19.45
C ARG A 209 -34.93 3.52 -19.32
N GLY A 210 -35.70 4.05 -20.27
CA GLY A 210 -37.16 3.94 -20.26
C GLY A 210 -37.89 5.06 -19.50
N PHE A 211 -37.16 5.91 -18.78
CA PHE A 211 -37.74 7.04 -18.05
C PHE A 211 -37.17 8.39 -18.49
N LYS A 212 -37.99 9.43 -18.36
CA LYS A 212 -37.57 10.84 -18.50
C LYS A 212 -37.27 11.47 -17.14
N VAL A 213 -36.75 10.68 -16.20
CA VAL A 213 -36.39 11.16 -14.87
C VAL A 213 -34.93 11.58 -14.89
N ARG A 214 -34.69 12.79 -14.40
CA ARG A 214 -33.36 13.35 -14.14
C ARG A 214 -33.19 13.43 -12.63
N LEU A 215 -32.19 12.72 -12.10
CA LEU A 215 -31.87 12.73 -10.68
C LEU A 215 -30.59 13.55 -10.47
N PRO A 216 -30.68 14.80 -10.00
CA PRO A 216 -29.50 15.61 -9.69
C PRO A 216 -28.87 15.12 -8.39
N LEU A 217 -28.01 14.12 -8.48
CA LEU A 217 -27.39 13.46 -7.33
C LEU A 217 -26.23 14.30 -6.79
N ASP A 218 -26.14 14.41 -5.47
CA ASP A 218 -25.06 15.12 -4.79
C ASP A 218 -23.96 14.13 -4.37
N ILE A 219 -22.98 13.90 -5.23
CA ILE A 219 -21.97 12.83 -5.03
C ILE A 219 -20.57 13.39 -5.21
N LEU A 220 -19.64 12.98 -4.33
CA LEU A 220 -18.21 13.11 -4.62
C LEU A 220 -17.70 11.80 -5.23
N PHE A 221 -17.44 11.81 -6.53
CA PHE A 221 -16.71 10.73 -7.17
C PHE A 221 -15.22 10.79 -6.87
N LEU A 222 -14.67 9.64 -6.46
CA LEU A 222 -13.24 9.38 -6.37
C LEU A 222 -12.92 8.12 -7.18
N PHE A 223 -11.96 8.22 -8.07
CA PHE A 223 -11.54 7.13 -8.94
C PHE A 223 -10.13 6.71 -8.55
N THR A 224 -9.83 5.42 -8.67
CA THR A 224 -8.45 4.94 -8.64
C THR A 224 -8.12 4.21 -9.94
N ALA A 225 -6.89 4.38 -10.42
CA ALA A 225 -6.42 3.65 -11.58
C ALA A 225 -4.91 3.39 -11.50
N ASN A 226 -4.49 2.27 -12.08
CA ASN A 226 -3.10 1.96 -12.35
C ASN A 226 -2.69 2.44 -13.76
N PRO A 227 -1.65 3.28 -13.90
CA PRO A 227 -1.15 3.74 -15.20
C PRO A 227 -0.79 2.63 -16.20
N GLU A 228 -0.42 1.45 -15.74
CA GLU A 228 -0.07 0.34 -16.64
C GLU A 228 -1.27 -0.39 -17.22
N ASP A 229 -2.40 -0.37 -16.52
CA ASP A 229 -3.60 -1.05 -17.01
C ASP A 229 -4.17 -0.34 -18.26
N TYR A 230 -3.70 0.88 -18.56
CA TYR A 230 -4.02 1.64 -19.79
C TYR A 230 -3.58 0.94 -21.07
N THR A 231 -2.51 0.15 -21.04
CA THR A 231 -2.01 -0.57 -22.22
C THR A 231 -2.63 -1.96 -22.35
N ASN A 232 -2.95 -2.61 -21.22
CA ASN A 232 -3.22 -4.04 -21.19
C ASN A 232 -4.67 -4.43 -20.88
N ARG A 233 -5.44 -3.61 -20.14
CA ARG A 233 -6.80 -3.97 -19.66
C ARG A 233 -7.92 -3.07 -20.16
N GLY A 234 -7.57 -1.85 -20.57
CA GLY A 234 -8.51 -0.87 -21.13
C GLY A 234 -8.01 0.54 -20.88
N SER A 235 -8.45 1.51 -21.67
CA SER A 235 -8.18 2.92 -21.39
C SER A 235 -9.40 3.56 -20.74
N ILE A 236 -9.14 4.52 -19.85
CA ILE A 236 -10.17 5.48 -19.46
C ILE A 236 -10.54 6.25 -20.74
N ILE A 237 -11.81 6.23 -21.14
CA ILE A 237 -12.24 6.94 -22.33
C ILE A 237 -11.88 8.43 -22.19
N THR A 238 -11.29 9.03 -23.23
CA THR A 238 -10.85 10.43 -23.21
C THR A 238 -11.93 11.40 -22.70
N PRO A 239 -13.22 11.28 -23.12
CA PRO A 239 -14.26 12.16 -22.62
C PRO A 239 -14.43 12.11 -21.10
N LEU A 240 -14.33 10.92 -20.49
CA LEU A 240 -14.45 10.75 -19.05
C LEU A 240 -13.22 11.32 -18.34
N LYS A 241 -12.03 11.03 -18.86
CA LYS A 241 -10.77 11.55 -18.30
C LYS A 241 -10.77 13.08 -18.25
N ASP A 242 -11.23 13.74 -19.31
CA ASP A 242 -11.31 15.21 -19.40
C ASP A 242 -12.35 15.84 -18.45
N ARG A 243 -13.23 15.03 -17.85
CA ARG A 243 -14.26 15.47 -16.90
C ARG A 243 -13.90 15.19 -15.44
N ILE A 244 -12.80 14.50 -15.18
CA ILE A 244 -12.30 14.36 -13.81
C ILE A 244 -11.40 15.57 -13.53
N ASP A 245 -11.86 16.44 -12.63
CA ASP A 245 -11.28 17.77 -12.46
C ASP A 245 -9.84 17.75 -11.89
N SER A 246 -9.54 16.81 -10.98
CA SER A 246 -8.22 16.66 -10.37
C SER A 246 -7.66 15.26 -10.56
N GLN A 247 -6.49 15.18 -11.19
CA GLN A 247 -5.69 13.98 -11.31
C GLN A 247 -4.48 14.08 -10.39
N ILE A 248 -4.35 13.18 -9.43
CA ILE A 248 -3.30 13.19 -8.41
C ILE A 248 -2.45 11.93 -8.57
N ILE A 249 -1.14 12.11 -8.71
CA ILE A 249 -0.20 11.01 -8.91
C ILE A 249 0.38 10.59 -7.56
N THR A 250 0.07 9.37 -7.13
CA THR A 250 0.65 8.72 -5.97
C THR A 250 1.99 8.07 -6.32
N HIS A 251 2.81 7.81 -5.31
CA HIS A 251 4.12 7.19 -5.48
C HIS A 251 4.43 6.21 -4.35
N TYR A 252 5.43 5.36 -4.56
CA TYR A 252 6.04 4.60 -3.47
C TYR A 252 6.84 5.51 -2.54
N PRO A 253 7.18 5.07 -1.31
CA PRO A 253 8.03 5.83 -0.40
C PRO A 253 9.32 6.28 -1.08
N LEU A 254 9.65 7.57 -0.96
CA LEU A 254 10.82 8.19 -1.59
C LEU A 254 12.08 8.01 -0.74
N ASP A 255 11.91 7.81 0.57
CA ASP A 255 12.98 7.68 1.54
C ASP A 255 12.80 6.41 2.39
N MET A 256 13.92 5.99 2.99
CA MET A 256 14.01 4.76 3.76
C MET A 256 13.24 4.81 5.08
N GLU A 257 13.21 5.97 5.74
CA GLU A 257 12.53 6.12 7.03
C GLU A 257 11.02 5.92 6.86
N THR A 258 10.44 6.53 5.83
CA THR A 258 9.04 6.35 5.45
C THR A 258 8.73 4.90 5.10
N ALA A 259 9.58 4.24 4.29
CA ALA A 259 9.40 2.84 3.92
C ALA A 259 9.36 1.93 5.15
N MET A 260 10.31 2.12 6.08
CA MET A 260 10.37 1.36 7.33
C MET A 260 9.16 1.61 8.23
N LYS A 261 8.66 2.85 8.33
CA LYS A 261 7.44 3.17 9.09
C LYS A 261 6.24 2.42 8.53
N ILE A 262 6.11 2.37 7.20
CA ILE A 262 5.03 1.63 6.54
C ILE A 262 5.15 0.13 6.81
N THR A 263 6.34 -0.45 6.65
CA THR A 263 6.55 -1.88 6.94
C THR A 263 6.25 -2.22 8.40
N ALA A 264 6.68 -1.38 9.35
CA ALA A 264 6.36 -1.55 10.77
C ALA A 264 4.85 -1.43 11.06
N GLN A 265 4.14 -0.55 10.35
CA GLN A 265 2.70 -0.36 10.52
C GLN A 265 1.86 -1.49 9.91
N GLU A 266 2.27 -2.01 8.75
CA GLU A 266 1.46 -2.94 7.96
C GLU A 266 1.82 -4.42 8.17
N SER A 267 3.02 -4.71 8.71
CA SER A 267 3.45 -6.08 8.99
C SER A 267 2.62 -6.73 10.10
N ARG A 268 2.29 -8.00 9.91
CA ARG A 268 1.45 -8.77 10.82
C ARG A 268 2.28 -9.70 11.69
N VAL A 269 3.14 -9.11 12.52
CA VAL A 269 3.92 -9.85 13.52
C VAL A 269 3.01 -10.20 14.72
N LYS A 270 2.95 -11.48 15.08
CA LYS A 270 2.10 -11.99 16.15
C LYS A 270 2.68 -11.67 17.54
N PRO A 271 1.85 -11.71 18.61
CA PRO A 271 2.35 -11.52 19.97
C PRO A 271 3.39 -12.55 20.43
N GLU A 272 3.34 -13.78 19.92
CA GLU A 272 4.28 -14.87 20.25
C GLU A 272 5.67 -14.63 19.66
N GLU A 273 5.74 -13.87 18.56
CA GLU A 273 6.98 -13.48 17.87
C GLU A 273 7.69 -12.29 18.56
N LYS A 274 7.16 -11.78 19.68
CA LYS A 274 7.74 -10.65 20.43
C LYS A 274 9.11 -10.94 21.07
N ASN A 275 9.48 -12.21 21.22
CA ASN A 275 10.81 -12.60 21.72
C ASN A 275 11.88 -12.58 20.61
N ILE A 276 11.51 -12.19 19.40
CA ILE A 276 12.42 -12.04 18.26
C ILE A 276 12.85 -10.57 18.16
N ILE A 277 14.16 -10.34 18.21
CA ILE A 277 14.76 -9.04 18.01
C ILE A 277 15.28 -8.95 16.58
N VAL A 278 14.78 -7.98 15.82
CA VAL A 278 15.33 -7.63 14.50
C VAL A 278 16.16 -6.36 14.65
N PRO A 279 17.50 -6.44 14.57
CA PRO A 279 18.39 -5.29 14.62
C PRO A 279 18.00 -4.20 13.64
N GLN A 280 18.23 -2.94 14.02
CA GLN A 280 17.87 -1.80 13.18
C GLN A 280 18.55 -1.86 11.80
N MET A 281 19.82 -2.27 11.75
CA MET A 281 20.57 -2.45 10.50
C MET A 281 19.90 -3.46 9.57
N LEU A 282 19.34 -4.56 10.08
CA LEU A 282 18.65 -5.54 9.25
C LEU A 282 17.30 -5.04 8.74
N LYS A 283 16.59 -4.20 9.51
CA LYS A 283 15.38 -3.53 9.01
C LYS A 283 15.69 -2.58 7.86
N VAL A 284 16.80 -1.84 7.96
CA VAL A 284 17.32 -0.95 6.90
C VAL A 284 17.73 -1.78 5.67
N LEU A 285 18.49 -2.85 5.87
CA LEU A 285 18.92 -3.78 4.81
C LEU A 285 17.73 -4.34 4.04
N LEU A 286 16.67 -4.72 4.75
CA LEU A 286 15.46 -5.28 4.17
C LEU A 286 14.75 -4.29 3.25
N GLU A 287 14.59 -3.04 3.68
CA GLU A 287 14.03 -2.00 2.81
C GLU A 287 14.98 -1.67 1.65
N GLN A 288 16.29 -1.68 1.88
CA GLN A 288 17.29 -1.42 0.83
C GLN A 288 17.13 -2.37 -0.36
N ILE A 289 16.73 -3.63 -0.15
CA ILE A 289 16.42 -4.58 -1.24
C ILE A 289 15.37 -4.00 -2.21
N SER A 290 14.31 -3.39 -1.67
CA SER A 290 13.26 -2.77 -2.49
C SER A 290 13.77 -1.56 -3.28
N PHE A 291 14.69 -0.78 -2.71
CA PHE A 291 15.29 0.37 -3.39
C PHE A 291 16.24 -0.07 -4.50
N GLU A 292 17.11 -1.06 -4.25
CA GLU A 292 18.00 -1.63 -5.26
C GLU A 292 17.22 -2.26 -6.41
N ALA A 293 16.11 -2.94 -6.10
CA ALA A 293 15.24 -3.57 -7.10
C ALA A 293 14.62 -2.53 -8.05
N ARG A 294 14.19 -1.37 -7.54
CA ARG A 294 13.57 -0.31 -8.37
C ARG A 294 14.55 0.36 -9.33
N THR A 295 15.85 0.29 -9.04
CA THR A 295 16.91 0.82 -9.90
C THR A 295 17.61 -0.25 -10.72
N SER A 296 17.18 -1.51 -10.63
CA SER A 296 17.83 -2.63 -11.30
C SER A 296 17.37 -2.75 -12.74
N GLU A 297 18.33 -2.96 -13.66
CA GLU A 297 18.05 -3.25 -15.07
C GLU A 297 17.41 -4.62 -15.29
N LEU A 298 17.40 -5.48 -14.26
CA LEU A 298 16.82 -6.83 -14.30
C LEU A 298 15.33 -6.85 -13.90
N VAL A 299 14.80 -5.71 -13.46
CA VAL A 299 13.45 -5.57 -12.90
C VAL A 299 12.66 -4.57 -13.75
N ASP A 300 11.36 -4.81 -13.91
CA ASP A 300 10.52 -3.86 -14.65
C ASP A 300 10.50 -2.49 -13.96
N ILE A 301 10.86 -1.43 -14.71
CA ILE A 301 11.04 -0.09 -14.16
C ILE A 301 9.72 0.60 -13.78
N ASN A 302 8.61 0.20 -14.42
CA ASN A 302 7.31 0.84 -14.24
C ASN A 302 6.54 0.22 -13.07
N SER A 303 6.63 -1.09 -12.84
CA SER A 303 5.91 -1.76 -11.74
C SER A 303 6.59 -2.96 -11.13
N GLY A 304 7.81 -3.26 -11.53
CA GLY A 304 8.50 -4.49 -11.17
C GLY A 304 8.81 -4.66 -9.69
N VAL A 305 8.46 -3.71 -8.82
CA VAL A 305 8.59 -3.86 -7.36
C VAL A 305 7.28 -3.56 -6.66
N SER A 306 6.71 -4.57 -6.02
CA SER A 306 5.50 -4.42 -5.21
C SER A 306 5.74 -3.54 -3.98
N ALA A 307 4.79 -2.66 -3.66
CA ALA A 307 4.74 -1.97 -2.36
C ALA A 307 4.72 -2.93 -1.15
N ARG A 308 4.35 -4.19 -1.35
CA ARG A 308 4.28 -5.20 -0.28
C ARG A 308 5.56 -5.99 -0.09
N LEU A 309 6.61 -5.71 -0.88
CA LEU A 309 7.88 -6.42 -0.77
C LEU A 309 8.46 -6.31 0.64
N GLY A 310 8.68 -5.09 1.15
CA GLY A 310 9.20 -4.86 2.51
C GLY A 310 8.36 -5.55 3.59
N ILE A 311 7.03 -5.45 3.50
CA ILE A 311 6.10 -6.10 4.44
C ILE A 311 6.29 -7.62 4.45
N SER A 312 6.21 -8.26 3.26
CA SER A 312 6.29 -9.72 3.14
C SER A 312 7.69 -10.22 3.49
N ALA A 313 8.73 -9.46 3.12
CA ALA A 313 10.10 -9.76 3.46
C ALA A 313 10.32 -9.71 4.98
N TYR A 314 9.77 -8.72 5.68
CA TYR A 314 9.91 -8.61 7.13
C TYR A 314 9.19 -9.74 7.87
N GLU A 315 7.97 -10.07 7.44
CA GLU A 315 7.23 -11.23 7.96
C GLU A 315 8.00 -12.55 7.75
N ASN A 316 8.59 -12.74 6.57
CA ASN A 316 9.44 -13.89 6.27
C ASN A 316 10.73 -13.92 7.10
N LEU A 317 11.37 -12.77 7.34
CA LEU A 317 12.57 -12.68 8.16
C LEU A 317 12.26 -13.10 9.60
N VAL A 318 11.18 -12.59 10.19
CA VAL A 318 10.73 -12.98 11.53
C VAL A 318 10.41 -14.48 11.56
N SER A 319 9.71 -15.00 10.55
CA SER A 319 9.39 -16.43 10.44
C SER A 319 10.64 -17.30 10.31
N ALA A 320 11.69 -16.83 9.63
CA ALA A 320 12.95 -17.54 9.51
C ALA A 320 13.67 -17.69 10.87
N VAL A 321 13.66 -16.62 11.67
CA VAL A 321 14.20 -16.64 13.03
C VAL A 321 13.37 -17.55 13.93
N GLU A 322 12.05 -17.46 13.86
CA GLU A 322 11.14 -18.34 14.61
C GLU A 322 11.38 -19.81 14.28
N LEU A 323 11.50 -20.16 13.00
CA LEU A 323 11.79 -21.51 12.56
C LEU A 323 13.11 -22.04 13.15
N ARG A 324 14.15 -21.20 13.16
CA ARG A 324 15.44 -21.55 13.78
C ARG A 324 15.29 -21.76 15.28
N MET A 325 14.60 -20.86 15.98
CA MET A 325 14.35 -20.98 17.42
C MET A 325 13.62 -22.28 17.76
N LEU A 326 12.59 -22.63 16.99
CA LEU A 326 11.81 -23.86 17.20
C LEU A 326 12.66 -25.11 16.97
N LYS A 327 13.49 -25.14 15.94
CA LYS A 327 14.42 -26.27 15.69
C LYS A 327 15.43 -26.46 16.83
N ASN A 328 15.89 -25.36 17.41
CA ASN A 328 16.93 -25.35 18.43
C ASN A 328 16.39 -25.33 19.87
N ASN A 329 15.06 -25.30 20.05
CA ASN A 329 14.40 -25.12 21.35
C ASN A 329 14.84 -23.85 22.09
N GLU A 330 15.07 -22.75 21.36
CA GLU A 330 15.45 -21.44 21.91
C GLU A 330 14.18 -20.62 22.25
N SER A 331 14.22 -19.88 23.36
CA SER A 331 13.07 -19.08 23.84
C SER A 331 13.05 -17.63 23.32
N SER A 332 14.18 -17.16 22.79
CA SER A 332 14.37 -15.85 22.17
C SER A 332 15.39 -15.97 21.04
N GLY A 333 15.32 -15.06 20.06
CA GLY A 333 16.23 -15.08 18.92
C GLY A 333 16.52 -13.68 18.39
N VAL A 334 17.73 -13.49 17.87
CA VAL A 334 18.14 -12.28 17.16
C VAL A 334 18.23 -12.60 15.67
N ALA A 335 17.65 -11.76 14.82
CA ALA A 335 17.76 -11.89 13.38
C ALA A 335 19.21 -11.64 12.92
N ARG A 336 19.65 -12.42 11.94
CA ARG A 336 21.01 -12.45 11.37
C ARG A 336 20.94 -12.20 9.86
N ILE A 337 22.08 -11.92 9.23
CA ILE A 337 22.10 -11.78 7.76
C ILE A 337 21.83 -13.14 7.10
N SER A 338 22.30 -14.24 7.69
CA SER A 338 22.01 -15.60 7.25
C SER A 338 20.50 -15.90 7.18
N ASP A 339 19.68 -15.28 8.03
CA ASP A 339 18.22 -15.47 8.03
C ASP A 339 17.55 -14.86 6.77
N PHE A 340 18.23 -13.98 6.03
CA PHE A 340 17.72 -13.41 4.77
C PHE A 340 17.57 -14.44 3.64
N VAL A 341 18.14 -15.65 3.78
CA VAL A 341 17.81 -16.76 2.88
C VAL A 341 16.30 -17.04 2.91
N GLY A 342 15.66 -16.90 4.09
CA GLY A 342 14.21 -17.03 4.24
C GLY A 342 13.39 -15.89 3.62
N VAL A 343 14.04 -14.76 3.29
CA VAL A 343 13.42 -13.59 2.64
C VAL A 343 13.32 -13.76 1.12
N LEU A 344 14.19 -14.57 0.52
CA LEU A 344 14.26 -14.74 -0.94
C LEU A 344 12.91 -15.08 -1.61
N PRO A 345 12.06 -15.96 -1.05
CA PRO A 345 10.73 -16.23 -1.63
C PRO A 345 9.82 -14.99 -1.70
N ALA A 346 9.93 -14.08 -0.73
CA ALA A 346 9.19 -12.82 -0.76
C ALA A 346 9.67 -11.90 -1.89
N ILE A 347 10.97 -11.87 -2.15
CA ILE A 347 11.54 -11.11 -3.27
C ILE A 347 11.03 -11.67 -4.60
N THR A 348 11.20 -12.98 -4.84
CA THR A 348 10.80 -13.62 -6.10
C THR A 348 9.31 -13.53 -6.38
N GLY A 349 8.47 -13.48 -5.35
CA GLY A 349 7.02 -13.38 -5.50
C GLY A 349 6.47 -11.95 -5.59
N LYS A 350 7.32 -10.93 -5.43
CA LYS A 350 6.94 -9.50 -5.36
C LYS A 350 7.75 -8.60 -6.28
N VAL A 351 8.67 -9.20 -7.05
CA VAL A 351 9.47 -8.52 -8.06
C VAL A 351 9.14 -9.12 -9.42
N GLU A 352 8.79 -8.28 -10.39
CA GLU A 352 8.57 -8.70 -11.78
C GLU A 352 9.82 -8.39 -12.59
N LEU A 353 10.31 -9.40 -13.31
CA LEU A 353 11.57 -9.34 -14.03
C LEU A 353 11.35 -8.97 -15.49
N VAL A 354 12.31 -8.25 -16.05
CA VAL A 354 12.41 -8.11 -17.50
C VAL A 354 13.01 -9.38 -18.12
N TYR A 355 13.06 -9.45 -19.45
CA TYR A 355 13.53 -10.62 -20.17
C TYR A 355 14.93 -11.10 -19.72
N GLU A 356 15.86 -10.17 -19.51
CA GLU A 356 17.22 -10.42 -19.04
C GLU A 356 17.23 -11.03 -17.62
N GLY A 357 16.35 -10.54 -16.74
CA GLY A 357 16.19 -11.09 -15.39
C GLY A 357 15.61 -12.50 -15.40
N GLU A 358 14.62 -12.76 -16.26
CA GLU A 358 14.03 -14.10 -16.44
C GLU A 358 15.06 -15.11 -16.96
N GLN A 359 15.98 -14.70 -17.86
CA GLN A 359 17.06 -15.57 -18.34
C GLN A 359 18.04 -15.97 -17.23
N LEU A 360 18.38 -15.05 -16.32
CA LEU A 360 19.23 -15.35 -15.17
C LEU A 360 18.51 -16.26 -14.17
N GLY A 361 17.19 -16.12 -14.07
CA GLY A 361 16.32 -16.88 -13.20
C GLY A 361 16.03 -16.13 -11.89
N PRO A 362 14.77 -16.18 -11.40
CA PRO A 362 14.28 -15.28 -10.37
C PRO A 362 15.01 -15.40 -9.03
N TYR A 363 15.42 -16.62 -8.66
CA TYR A 363 16.17 -16.84 -7.43
C TYR A 363 17.57 -16.20 -7.47
N LYS A 364 18.25 -16.25 -8.63
CA LYS A 364 19.57 -15.62 -8.79
C LYS A 364 19.45 -14.10 -8.73
N VAL A 365 18.43 -13.53 -9.39
CA VAL A 365 18.17 -12.08 -9.33
C VAL A 365 17.86 -11.64 -7.90
N ALA A 366 17.02 -12.38 -7.17
CA ALA A 366 16.73 -12.07 -5.77
C ALA A 366 18.00 -12.07 -4.89
N PHE A 367 18.90 -13.03 -5.10
CA PHE A 367 20.18 -13.09 -4.40
C PHE A 367 21.12 -11.93 -4.78
N GLU A 368 21.14 -11.54 -6.06
CA GLU A 368 21.90 -10.38 -6.53
C GLU A 368 21.39 -9.08 -5.89
N LEU A 369 20.07 -8.88 -5.82
CA LEU A 369 19.44 -7.74 -5.16
C LEU A 369 19.79 -7.69 -3.67
N LEU A 370 19.76 -8.83 -2.98
CA LEU A 370 20.20 -8.95 -1.59
C LEU A 370 21.70 -8.58 -1.45
N ASN A 371 22.56 -9.07 -2.33
CA ASN A 371 24.00 -8.76 -2.28
C ASN A 371 24.27 -7.27 -2.54
N LYS A 372 23.53 -6.64 -3.46
CA LYS A 372 23.61 -5.19 -3.69
C LYS A 372 23.17 -4.41 -2.44
N ALA A 373 22.07 -4.82 -1.80
CA ALA A 373 21.61 -4.19 -0.57
C ALA A 373 22.63 -4.33 0.57
N ILE A 374 23.22 -5.52 0.73
CA ILE A 374 24.31 -5.79 1.69
C ILE A 374 25.51 -4.89 1.40
N LYS A 375 25.90 -4.76 0.13
CA LYS A 375 27.02 -3.92 -0.30
C LYS A 375 26.79 -2.46 0.07
N THR A 376 25.59 -1.94 -0.20
CA THR A 376 25.19 -0.58 0.15
C THR A 376 25.19 -0.36 1.66
N GLU A 377 24.66 -1.31 2.44
CA GLU A 377 24.61 -1.21 3.91
C GLU A 377 26.00 -1.32 4.54
N PHE A 378 26.84 -2.25 4.06
CA PHE A 378 28.22 -2.41 4.49
C PHE A 378 29.04 -1.11 4.37
N LEU A 379 28.89 -0.39 3.25
CA LEU A 379 29.59 0.87 3.01
C LEU A 379 29.15 2.02 3.95
N LYS A 380 28.01 1.91 4.65
CA LYS A 380 27.58 2.90 5.65
C LYS A 380 28.39 2.78 6.95
N TYR A 381 28.83 1.58 7.31
CA TYR A 381 29.52 1.32 8.58
C TYR A 381 31.02 1.09 8.42
N PHE A 382 31.46 0.58 7.26
CA PHE A 382 32.83 0.14 7.05
C PHE A 382 33.50 0.82 5.85
N PRO A 383 34.83 1.05 5.89
CA PRO A 383 35.56 1.65 4.77
C PRO A 383 35.45 0.84 3.47
N HIS A 384 35.37 1.52 2.32
CA HIS A 384 35.35 0.81 1.04
C HIS A 384 36.63 -0.03 0.86
N PRO A 385 36.53 -1.34 0.58
CA PRO A 385 37.66 -2.24 0.77
C PRO A 385 38.66 -2.21 -0.39
N GLU A 386 38.24 -1.73 -1.56
CA GLU A 386 39.12 -1.52 -2.73
C GLU A 386 39.65 -0.08 -2.86
N LYS A 387 39.09 0.91 -2.15
CA LYS A 387 39.42 2.33 -2.31
C LYS A 387 40.29 2.85 -1.17
N LEU A 388 41.36 2.12 -0.86
CA LEU A 388 42.35 2.53 0.14
C LEU A 388 43.25 3.63 -0.43
N LYS A 389 43.54 4.67 0.36
CA LYS A 389 44.55 5.67 -0.02
C LYS A 389 45.94 5.04 0.11
N LYS A 390 46.91 5.49 -0.70
CA LYS A 390 48.29 4.95 -0.79
C LYS A 390 49.05 4.77 0.54
N ASN A 391 48.63 5.42 1.62
CA ASN A 391 49.28 5.38 2.93
C ASN A 391 48.38 4.82 4.05
N ASP A 392 47.15 4.40 3.73
CA ASP A 392 46.23 3.87 4.74
C ASP A 392 46.53 2.39 4.99
N ARG A 393 46.50 1.97 6.26
CA ARG A 393 46.55 0.55 6.60
C ARG A 393 45.24 -0.10 6.16
N ASP A 394 45.33 -1.22 5.44
CA ASP A 394 44.15 -2.01 5.07
C ASP A 394 43.41 -2.46 6.34
N PRO A 395 42.18 -1.95 6.59
CA PRO A 395 41.42 -2.31 7.78
C PRO A 395 41.00 -3.78 7.78
N TYR A 396 40.99 -4.44 6.62
CA TYR A 396 40.59 -5.84 6.44
C TYR A 396 41.78 -6.79 6.33
N GLY A 397 43.02 -6.29 6.38
CA GLY A 397 44.22 -7.09 6.10
C GLY A 397 44.36 -8.35 6.97
N ILE A 398 43.95 -8.28 8.25
CA ILE A 398 43.98 -9.44 9.15
C ILE A 398 42.93 -10.50 8.75
N ILE A 399 41.75 -10.06 8.33
CA ILE A 399 40.66 -10.94 7.90
C ILE A 399 41.07 -11.63 6.60
N LYS A 400 41.59 -10.87 5.62
CA LYS A 400 42.11 -11.41 4.36
C LYS A 400 43.22 -12.43 4.60
N ALA A 401 44.17 -12.13 5.49
CA ALA A 401 45.26 -13.04 5.83
C ALA A 401 44.77 -14.32 6.53
N TRP A 402 43.65 -14.27 7.25
CA TRP A 402 43.05 -15.45 7.86
C TRP A 402 42.52 -16.40 6.79
N PHE A 403 41.72 -15.92 5.83
CA PHE A 403 41.20 -16.75 4.73
C PHE A 403 42.33 -17.26 3.81
N ALA A 404 43.30 -16.40 3.48
CA ALA A 404 44.47 -16.81 2.69
C ALA A 404 45.36 -17.87 3.37
N GLY A 405 45.16 -18.11 4.68
CA GLY A 405 45.82 -19.18 5.44
C GLY A 405 45.13 -20.54 5.34
N GLU A 406 44.35 -20.79 4.26
CA GLU A 406 43.55 -22.01 4.05
C GLU A 406 42.49 -22.24 5.14
N HIS A 407 41.93 -21.15 5.68
CA HIS A 407 40.82 -21.21 6.61
C HIS A 407 39.50 -20.88 5.91
N ASP A 408 38.54 -21.79 5.99
CA ASP A 408 37.16 -21.56 5.54
C ASP A 408 36.24 -21.35 6.73
N LEU A 409 35.24 -20.48 6.57
CA LEU A 409 34.17 -20.32 7.54
C LEU A 409 32.88 -20.95 7.01
N LYS A 410 32.41 -21.99 7.69
CA LYS A 410 31.17 -22.70 7.38
C LYS A 410 30.13 -22.41 8.45
N MET A 411 29.05 -21.73 8.08
CA MET A 411 27.96 -21.35 8.99
C MET A 411 26.65 -21.98 8.55
N ALA A 412 26.04 -22.80 9.40
CA ALA A 412 24.69 -23.31 9.15
C ALA A 412 23.67 -22.19 9.39
N VAL A 413 22.68 -22.08 8.50
CA VAL A 413 21.59 -21.10 8.61
C VAL A 413 20.72 -21.38 9.84
N ASP A 414 20.57 -22.66 10.21
CA ASP A 414 19.85 -23.07 11.41
C ASP A 414 20.74 -23.28 12.65
N ALA A 415 21.99 -22.80 12.63
CA ALA A 415 22.88 -22.84 13.79
C ALA A 415 22.26 -22.18 15.03
N THR A 416 22.47 -22.78 16.20
CA THR A 416 22.12 -22.17 17.49
C THR A 416 22.81 -20.81 17.67
N GLN A 417 22.33 -19.98 18.60
CA GLN A 417 23.00 -18.71 18.91
C GLN A 417 24.46 -18.90 19.31
N HIS A 418 24.75 -19.93 20.11
CA HIS A 418 26.11 -20.21 20.56
C HIS A 418 27.02 -20.62 19.38
N GLU A 419 26.58 -21.54 18.52
CA GLU A 419 27.36 -21.98 17.35
C GLU A 419 27.62 -20.84 16.36
N TYR A 420 26.65 -19.95 16.17
CA TYR A 420 26.80 -18.77 15.33
C TYR A 420 27.86 -17.80 15.88
N GLU A 421 27.81 -17.51 17.18
CA GLU A 421 28.77 -16.63 17.84
C GLU A 421 30.18 -17.23 17.83
N ASP A 422 30.31 -18.53 18.12
CA ASP A 422 31.57 -19.26 18.11
C ASP A 422 32.20 -19.28 16.71
N SER A 423 31.40 -19.49 15.67
CA SER A 423 31.86 -19.47 14.27
C SER A 423 32.47 -18.10 13.92
N LEU A 424 31.78 -17.00 14.25
CA LEU A 424 32.26 -15.65 13.96
C LEU A 424 33.44 -15.24 14.86
N ALA A 425 33.56 -15.79 16.06
CA ALA A 425 34.68 -15.53 16.97
C ALA A 425 36.00 -16.13 16.48
N GLN A 426 35.96 -17.18 15.66
CA GLN A 426 37.15 -17.83 15.09
C GLN A 426 37.87 -16.96 14.05
N VAL A 427 37.15 -16.09 13.35
CA VAL A 427 37.73 -15.26 12.28
C VAL A 427 38.54 -14.11 12.87
N SER A 428 39.85 -14.17 12.64
CA SER A 428 40.78 -13.17 13.14
C SER A 428 40.53 -11.79 12.52
N GLY A 429 40.47 -10.76 13.37
CA GLY A 429 40.37 -9.37 12.94
C GLY A 429 38.97 -8.77 12.94
N LEU A 430 37.89 -9.58 12.98
CA LEU A 430 36.51 -9.08 13.05
C LEU A 430 36.28 -8.23 14.30
N GLU A 431 36.66 -8.73 15.47
CA GLU A 431 36.52 -8.00 16.75
C GLU A 431 37.24 -6.65 16.73
N ARG A 432 38.47 -6.64 16.18
CA ARG A 432 39.30 -5.43 16.10
C ARG A 432 38.72 -4.39 15.15
N LEU A 433 38.08 -4.83 14.07
CA LEU A 433 37.44 -3.95 13.11
C LEU A 433 36.22 -3.27 13.73
N LEU A 434 35.39 -4.03 14.45
CA LEU A 434 34.20 -3.51 15.14
C LEU A 434 34.54 -2.55 16.27
N ALA A 435 35.58 -2.81 17.06
CA ALA A 435 36.01 -1.90 18.12
C ALA A 435 36.35 -0.47 17.61
N LYS A 436 36.52 -0.29 16.30
CA LYS A 436 36.77 1.00 15.65
C LYS A 436 35.54 1.57 14.92
N ALA A 437 34.51 0.77 14.70
CA ALA A 437 33.34 1.07 13.87
C ALA A 437 32.08 1.14 14.75
N ALA A 438 31.82 2.33 15.31
CA ALA A 438 30.62 2.71 16.06
C ALA A 438 30.37 2.02 17.43
N GLU A 439 29.60 2.70 18.29
CA GLU A 439 29.05 2.13 19.52
C GLU A 439 27.86 1.22 19.14
N VAL A 440 28.16 -0.04 18.84
CA VAL A 440 27.15 -1.08 18.59
C VAL A 440 26.80 -1.78 19.90
N ALA A 441 25.50 -1.99 20.16
CA ALA A 441 25.04 -2.75 21.32
C ALA A 441 25.62 -4.17 21.32
N ASP A 442 25.98 -4.70 22.49
CA ASP A 442 26.67 -6.00 22.62
C ASP A 442 25.92 -7.14 21.90
N GLU A 443 24.60 -7.13 21.96
CA GLU A 443 23.69 -8.11 21.37
C GLU A 443 23.67 -8.07 19.82
N GLU A 444 24.04 -6.94 19.21
CA GLU A 444 24.05 -6.76 17.75
C GLU A 444 25.45 -6.95 17.14
N LYS A 445 26.51 -6.99 17.96
CA LYS A 445 27.91 -7.05 17.48
C LYS A 445 28.16 -8.15 16.47
N TYR A 446 27.62 -9.35 16.71
CA TYR A 446 27.82 -10.49 15.82
C TYR A 446 27.15 -10.31 14.46
N VAL A 447 26.02 -9.62 14.40
CA VAL A 447 25.35 -9.29 13.14
C VAL A 447 26.21 -8.34 12.30
N TYR A 448 26.92 -7.41 12.94
CA TYR A 448 27.92 -6.57 12.25
C TYR A 448 29.19 -7.34 11.85
N LYS A 449 29.63 -8.34 12.64
CA LYS A 449 30.73 -9.24 12.23
C LYS A 449 30.36 -9.99 10.94
N GLU A 450 29.14 -10.51 10.90
CA GLU A 450 28.59 -11.18 9.73
C GLU A 450 28.47 -10.21 8.54
N LEU A 451 28.03 -8.96 8.77
CA LEU A 451 27.98 -7.92 7.72
C LEU A 451 29.33 -7.69 7.07
N VAL A 452 30.43 -7.75 7.82
CA VAL A 452 31.78 -7.61 7.27
C VAL A 452 32.09 -8.72 6.27
N LEU A 453 31.80 -9.98 6.62
CA LEU A 453 32.07 -11.12 5.75
C LEU A 453 31.23 -11.08 4.47
N HIS A 454 29.93 -10.84 4.63
CA HIS A 454 29.01 -10.68 3.50
C HIS A 454 29.38 -9.47 2.63
N GLY A 455 29.79 -8.36 3.24
CA GLY A 455 30.27 -7.17 2.57
C GLY A 455 31.53 -7.44 1.75
N LEU A 456 32.57 -8.03 2.34
CA LEU A 456 33.80 -8.40 1.63
C LEU A 456 33.52 -9.36 0.47
N ALA A 457 32.62 -10.33 0.66
CA ALA A 457 32.18 -11.20 -0.44
C ALA A 457 31.47 -10.43 -1.56
N SER A 458 30.64 -9.41 -1.25
CA SER A 458 29.99 -8.57 -2.26
C SER A 458 30.94 -7.66 -3.08
N PHE A 459 32.19 -7.52 -2.62
CA PHE A 459 33.29 -6.88 -3.32
C PHE A 459 34.26 -7.90 -3.94
N ASN A 460 33.90 -9.19 -4.00
CA ASN A 460 34.75 -10.26 -4.50
C ASN A 460 36.11 -10.31 -3.80
N ILE A 461 36.18 -9.98 -2.51
CA ILE A 461 37.39 -10.12 -1.70
C ILE A 461 37.46 -11.49 -1.05
N LEU A 462 36.30 -12.04 -0.71
CA LEU A 462 36.12 -13.41 -0.26
C LEU A 462 35.21 -14.11 -1.26
N ASN A 463 35.37 -15.42 -1.43
CA ASN A 463 34.34 -16.22 -2.07
C ASN A 463 33.18 -16.43 -1.08
N LYS A 464 31.96 -16.56 -1.59
CA LYS A 464 30.77 -16.90 -0.79
C LYS A 464 29.88 -17.87 -1.56
N GLU A 465 29.69 -19.04 -0.97
CA GLU A 465 28.80 -20.06 -1.51
C GLU A 465 27.64 -20.34 -0.55
N LEU A 466 26.46 -20.59 -1.12
CA LEU A 466 25.28 -21.00 -0.39
C LEU A 466 24.92 -22.44 -0.79
N HIS A 467 25.24 -23.39 0.09
CA HIS A 467 24.98 -24.82 -0.09
C HIS A 467 23.79 -25.24 0.75
N GLN A 468 22.60 -25.30 0.15
CA GLN A 468 21.32 -25.66 0.81
C GLN A 468 21.02 -24.82 2.06
N THR A 469 21.50 -25.24 3.24
CA THR A 469 21.31 -24.60 4.54
C THR A 469 22.63 -24.13 5.17
N ARG A 470 23.71 -24.02 4.39
CA ARG A 470 25.02 -23.60 4.87
C ARG A 470 25.58 -22.47 4.01
N ILE A 471 26.09 -21.43 4.65
CA ILE A 471 26.87 -20.36 4.04
C ILE A 471 28.34 -20.66 4.27
N GLU A 472 29.13 -20.60 3.21
CA GLU A 472 30.56 -20.84 3.24
C GLU A 472 31.31 -19.62 2.72
N PHE A 473 32.29 -19.16 3.49
CA PHE A 473 33.24 -18.14 3.07
C PHE A 473 34.62 -18.77 2.96
N SER A 474 35.30 -18.52 1.86
CA SER A 474 36.64 -19.02 1.56
C SER A 474 37.47 -17.92 0.88
N ASP A 475 38.76 -18.19 0.71
CA ASP A 475 39.63 -17.31 -0.06
C ASP A 475 39.26 -17.34 -1.55
N LEU A 476 39.29 -16.17 -2.20
CA LEU A 476 38.90 -16.05 -3.61
C LEU A 476 39.84 -16.84 -4.55
N LEU A 477 41.12 -16.98 -4.16
CA LEU A 477 42.13 -17.67 -4.98
C LEU A 477 42.20 -19.17 -4.70
N GLY A 478 41.63 -19.66 -3.59
CA GLY A 478 41.64 -21.07 -3.20
C GLY A 478 40.80 -21.95 -4.12
N ASP A 479 39.64 -21.48 -4.58
CA ASP A 479 38.71 -22.25 -5.43
C ASP A 479 39.10 -22.28 -6.92
N MET A 480 39.95 -21.37 -7.40
CA MET A 480 40.43 -21.39 -8.80
C MET A 480 41.44 -22.51 -9.08
N GLY A 481 41.79 -23.34 -8.09
CA GLY A 481 42.87 -24.33 -8.17
C GLY A 481 42.49 -25.76 -8.54
N ILE A 482 41.20 -26.11 -8.72
CA ILE A 482 40.80 -27.54 -8.78
C ILE A 482 40.02 -27.94 -10.05
N GLU A 483 39.46 -27.03 -10.87
CA GLU A 483 38.70 -27.43 -12.07
C GLU A 483 39.47 -27.41 -13.40
N ASP A 484 40.67 -26.80 -13.48
CA ASP A 484 41.44 -26.67 -14.74
C ASP A 484 42.62 -27.68 -14.89
N LEU A 485 42.60 -28.80 -14.15
CA LEU A 485 43.70 -29.80 -14.20
C LEU A 485 43.26 -31.26 -14.42
N GLU A 486 42.06 -31.49 -14.95
CA GLU A 486 41.67 -32.79 -15.49
C GLU A 486 41.24 -32.66 -16.97
N ASP A 487 42.25 -32.46 -17.83
CA ASP A 487 42.21 -32.86 -19.25
C ASP A 487 42.69 -34.32 -19.40
#